data_AF-A0A239MXP1-F1
#
_entry.id   AF-A0A239MXP1-F1
#
_cell.length_a   1.000
_cell.length_b   1.000
_cell.length_c   1.000
_cell.angle_alpha   90.00
_cell.angle_beta   90.00
_cell.angle_gamma   90.00
#
_symmetry.space_group_name_H-M   'P 1'
#
loop_
_entity.id
_entity.type
_entity.pdbx_description
1 polymer ?
#
loop_
_entity_poly.entity_id
_entity_poly.type
_entity_poly.pdbx_seq_one_letter_code
_entity_poly.pdbx_strand_id
1 'polypeptide(L)'
;MDQLKNLFTPYSITNIIIGQAKANFSPEGTTESINDIWDGDVCLGYVTNKPFRKQINGGYKFALTSGREVTKDQKHNPAYTEIVATDYYSLQLLLPEAWYCFKNAFAN
;
A
#
# COMPACT_ATOMS: atom_id res chain seq x y z
N MET A 1 -17.82 8.35 -7.41
CA MET A 1 -16.98 7.32 -8.06
C MET A 1 -17.50 6.87 -9.41
N ASP A 2 -18.81 6.69 -9.58
CA ASP A 2 -19.38 6.20 -10.84
C ASP A 2 -19.19 7.16 -12.03
N GLN A 3 -19.21 8.47 -11.79
CA GLN A 3 -18.87 9.47 -12.81
C GLN A 3 -17.41 9.33 -13.31
N LEU A 4 -16.46 9.04 -12.42
CA LEU A 4 -15.06 8.81 -12.80
C LEU A 4 -14.92 7.52 -13.60
N LYS A 5 -15.57 6.44 -13.17
CA LYS A 5 -15.58 5.17 -13.93
C LYS A 5 -16.13 5.37 -15.35
N ASN A 6 -17.22 6.11 -15.50
CA ASN A 6 -17.81 6.41 -16.80
C ASN A 6 -16.86 7.23 -17.69
N LEU A 7 -16.13 8.19 -17.12
CA LEU A 7 -15.15 9.00 -17.85
C LEU A 7 -13.99 8.15 -18.41
N PHE A 8 -13.55 7.15 -17.66
CA PHE A 8 -12.39 6.34 -18.03
C PHE A 8 -12.71 5.02 -18.74
N THR A 9 -14.00 4.67 -18.83
CA THR A 9 -14.48 3.46 -19.54
C THR A 9 -13.97 3.36 -20.99
N PRO A 10 -13.93 4.45 -21.80
CA PRO A 10 -13.40 4.38 -23.17
C PRO A 10 -11.92 3.97 -23.26
N TYR A 11 -11.16 4.11 -22.17
CA TYR A 11 -9.73 3.77 -22.10
C TYR A 11 -9.49 2.36 -21.54
N SER A 12 -10.52 1.53 -21.46
CA SER A 12 -10.46 0.18 -20.87
C SER A 12 -10.02 0.14 -19.39
N ILE A 13 -10.17 1.25 -18.66
CA ILE A 13 -9.88 1.32 -17.23
C ILE A 13 -11.12 0.82 -16.47
N THR A 14 -10.97 -0.32 -15.80
CA THR A 14 -12.07 -1.00 -15.11
C THR A 14 -12.19 -0.64 -13.63
N ASN A 15 -11.08 -0.22 -13.01
CA ASN A 15 -11.01 0.11 -11.60
C ASN A 15 -10.20 1.39 -11.38
N ILE A 16 -10.69 2.23 -10.47
CA ILE A 16 -10.04 3.48 -10.05
C ILE A 16 -9.97 3.46 -8.54
N ILE A 17 -8.77 3.64 -8.01
CA ILE A 17 -8.49 3.70 -6.57
C ILE A 17 -7.89 5.08 -6.29
N ILE A 18 -8.43 5.79 -5.30
CA ILE A 18 -7.90 7.08 -4.85
C ILE A 18 -7.16 6.82 -3.53
N GLY A 19 -5.85 6.99 -3.54
CA GLY A 19 -5.02 6.89 -2.35
C GLY A 19 -5.19 8.11 -1.46
N GLN A 20 -5.85 7.94 -0.31
CA GLN A 20 -6.08 9.02 0.68
C GLN A 20 -5.24 8.84 1.96
N ALA A 21 -4.32 7.88 1.96
CA ALA A 21 -3.52 7.56 3.12
C ALA A 21 -2.44 8.63 3.35
N LYS A 22 -2.31 9.04 4.62
CA LYS A 22 -1.27 9.95 5.12
C LYS A 22 -0.38 9.21 6.10
N ALA A 23 0.90 9.56 6.12
CA ALA A 23 1.86 9.02 7.09
C ALA A 23 2.70 10.14 7.71
N ASN A 24 3.13 9.93 8.95
CA ASN A 24 4.16 10.74 9.56
C ASN A 24 5.52 10.19 9.12
N PHE A 25 6.28 11.02 8.41
CA PHE A 25 7.62 10.66 7.92
C PHE A 25 8.74 11.15 8.84
N SER A 26 8.40 11.88 9.90
CA SER A 26 9.38 12.38 10.88
C SER A 26 9.90 11.24 11.77
N PRO A 27 11.20 11.25 12.14
CA PRO A 27 11.72 10.41 13.20
C PRO A 27 10.99 10.62 14.52
N GLU A 28 10.93 9.56 15.34
CA GLU A 28 10.31 9.62 16.66
C GLU A 28 10.98 10.70 17.54
N GLY A 29 10.16 11.48 18.26
CA GLY A 29 10.62 12.56 19.13
C GLY A 29 10.90 13.91 18.44
N THR A 30 10.64 14.03 17.13
CA THR A 30 10.71 15.30 16.39
C THR A 30 9.33 15.85 16.04
N THR A 31 9.26 17.09 15.56
CA THR A 31 8.00 17.68 15.10
C THR A 31 7.39 16.84 13.98
N GLU A 32 6.09 16.55 14.09
CA GLU A 32 5.37 15.71 13.13
C GLU A 32 5.37 16.31 11.72
N SER A 33 5.56 15.43 10.73
CA SER A 33 5.48 15.77 9.30
C SER A 33 4.52 14.79 8.63
N ILE A 34 3.23 15.14 8.69
CA ILE A 34 2.13 14.32 8.17
C ILE A 34 1.88 14.71 6.70
N ASN A 35 2.28 13.83 5.77
CA ASN A 35 2.13 14.07 4.34
C ASN A 35 1.35 12.93 3.66
N ASP A 36 0.83 13.20 2.46
CA ASP A 36 0.17 12.21 1.61
C ASP A 36 1.18 11.16 1.12
N ILE A 37 0.84 9.87 1.26
CA ILE A 37 1.73 8.77 0.84
C ILE A 37 1.88 8.72 -0.69
N TRP A 38 0.86 9.16 -1.42
CA TRP A 38 0.79 9.08 -2.88
C TRP A 38 1.17 10.39 -3.59
N ASP A 39 1.41 11.47 -2.84
CA ASP A 39 2.06 12.73 -3.27
C ASP A 39 1.68 13.27 -4.67
N GLY A 40 0.40 13.14 -5.07
CA GLY A 40 -0.08 13.61 -6.38
C GLY A 40 0.33 12.75 -7.59
N ASP A 41 0.95 11.58 -7.35
CA ASP A 41 1.30 10.62 -8.40
C ASP A 41 0.08 9.85 -8.90
N VAL A 42 0.08 9.52 -10.19
CA VAL A 42 -0.94 8.64 -10.80
C VAL A 42 -0.27 7.38 -11.31
N CYS A 43 -0.70 6.23 -10.80
CA CYS A 43 -0.24 4.92 -11.24
C CYS A 43 -1.32 4.23 -12.08
N LEU A 44 -0.95 3.83 -13.30
CA LEU A 44 -1.72 2.90 -14.12
C LEU A 44 -1.09 1.52 -13.98
N GLY A 45 -1.90 0.49 -13.79
CA GLY A 45 -1.39 -0.86 -13.62
C GLY A 45 -2.35 -1.93 -14.05
N TYR A 46 -1.80 -3.06 -14.49
CA TYR A 46 -2.57 -4.28 -14.71
C TYR A 46 -2.51 -5.17 -13.45
N VAL A 47 -3.67 -5.29 -12.79
CA VAL A 47 -3.85 -6.12 -11.60
C VAL A 47 -4.97 -7.13 -11.85
N THR A 48 -4.71 -8.39 -11.55
CA THR A 48 -5.72 -9.45 -11.73
C THR A 48 -6.79 -9.38 -10.63
N ASN A 49 -8.03 -9.70 -10.99
CA ASN A 49 -9.16 -9.71 -10.04
C ASN A 49 -9.03 -10.78 -8.95
N LYS A 50 -8.17 -11.79 -9.17
CA LYS A 50 -7.90 -12.86 -8.21
C LYS A 50 -6.39 -13.02 -8.03
N PRO A 51 -5.89 -13.11 -6.79
CA PRO A 51 -4.48 -13.36 -6.55
C PRO A 51 -4.15 -14.80 -6.94
N PHE A 52 -3.18 -15.00 -7.83
CA PHE A 52 -2.72 -16.34 -8.19
C PHE A 52 -1.23 -16.32 -8.57
N ARG A 53 -0.42 -17.18 -7.94
CA ARG A 53 1.05 -17.18 -8.08
C ARG A 53 1.59 -17.31 -9.52
N LYS A 54 0.79 -17.79 -10.46
CA LYS A 54 1.18 -18.03 -11.86
C LYS A 54 0.45 -17.13 -12.88
N GLN A 55 -0.33 -16.15 -12.41
CA GLN A 55 -0.95 -15.19 -13.31
C GLN A 55 -0.09 -13.94 -13.45
N ILE A 56 -0.06 -13.40 -14.67
CA ILE A 56 0.56 -12.11 -14.97
C ILE A 56 -0.17 -11.05 -14.13
N ASN A 57 0.55 -10.43 -13.19
CA ASN A 57 0.07 -9.36 -12.34
C ASN A 57 1.28 -8.48 -12.02
N GLY A 58 1.09 -7.17 -11.94
CA GLY A 58 2.17 -6.25 -11.67
C GLY A 58 2.85 -6.45 -10.32
N GLY A 59 2.16 -6.98 -9.31
CA GLY A 59 2.77 -7.29 -8.01
C GLY A 59 1.84 -8.02 -7.04
N TYR A 60 2.41 -8.44 -5.90
CA TYR A 60 1.67 -9.15 -4.86
C TYR A 60 2.07 -8.70 -3.46
N LYS A 61 1.09 -8.72 -2.55
CA LYS A 61 1.36 -8.87 -1.11
C LYS A 61 1.45 -10.36 -0.81
N PHE A 62 2.65 -10.86 -0.54
CA PHE A 62 2.84 -12.19 0.03
C PHE A 62 2.67 -12.10 1.52
N ALA A 63 1.83 -12.96 2.10
CA ALA A 63 1.66 -13.07 3.54
C ALA A 63 1.76 -14.55 3.93
N LEU A 64 2.28 -14.82 5.12
CA LEU A 64 2.25 -16.17 5.66
C LEU A 64 0.83 -16.50 6.13
N THR A 65 0.37 -17.71 5.83
CA THR A 65 -0.88 -18.23 6.39
C THR A 65 -0.73 -18.27 7.91
N SER A 66 -1.65 -17.62 8.63
CA SER A 66 -1.56 -17.42 10.09
C SER A 66 -0.31 -16.66 10.56
N GLY A 67 0.31 -15.85 9.69
CA GLY A 67 1.49 -15.06 10.03
C GLY A 67 1.23 -13.81 10.87
N ARG A 68 0.02 -13.65 11.44
CA ARG A 68 -0.26 -12.59 12.39
C ARG A 68 -0.32 -13.18 13.78
N GLU A 69 0.55 -12.70 14.65
CA GLU A 69 0.65 -13.13 16.04
C GLU A 69 0.50 -11.92 16.96
N VAL A 70 -0.18 -12.11 18.08
CA VAL A 70 -0.28 -11.09 19.13
C VAL A 70 0.28 -11.71 20.40
N THR A 71 1.41 -11.18 20.86
CA THR A 71 2.05 -11.62 22.10
C THR A 71 1.93 -10.53 23.15
N LYS A 72 1.86 -10.97 24.41
CA LYS A 72 1.92 -10.09 25.58
C LYS A 72 3.21 -10.43 26.31
N ASP A 73 4.26 -9.69 26.00
CA ASP A 73 5.58 -9.93 26.55
C ASP A 73 5.88 -8.89 27.65
N GLN A 74 6.54 -9.34 28.72
CA GLN A 74 7.25 -8.45 29.63
C GLN A 74 8.71 -8.39 29.17
N LYS A 75 9.08 -7.39 28.37
CA LYS A 75 10.45 -7.12 27.89
C LYS A 75 10.73 -5.61 28.01
N HIS A 76 11.97 -5.12 28.08
CA HIS A 76 12.74 -4.88 29.32
C HIS A 76 13.07 -3.37 29.52
N ASN A 77 13.23 -2.98 30.79
CA ASN A 77 13.89 -1.79 31.38
C ASN A 77 13.55 -0.38 30.84
N PRO A 78 12.64 0.37 31.49
CA PRO A 78 11.88 0.00 32.70
C PRO A 78 10.87 -1.12 32.41
N ALA A 79 10.38 -1.79 33.46
CA ALA A 79 9.40 -2.86 33.29
C ALA A 79 8.01 -2.28 32.96
N TYR A 80 7.48 -2.61 31.79
CA TYR A 80 6.09 -2.37 31.43
C TYR A 80 5.55 -3.56 30.63
N THR A 81 4.23 -3.62 30.49
CA THR A 81 3.55 -4.66 29.72
C THR A 81 3.36 -4.17 28.30
N GLU A 82 3.91 -4.89 27.32
CA GLU A 82 3.70 -4.61 25.91
C GLU A 82 2.68 -5.57 25.32
N ILE A 83 1.88 -5.05 24.38
CA ILE A 83 1.08 -5.87 23.47
C ILE A 83 1.72 -5.71 22.11
N VAL A 84 2.39 -6.77 21.64
CA VAL A 84 3.11 -6.76 20.37
C VAL A 84 2.27 -7.50 19.35
N ALA A 85 1.91 -6.82 18.25
CA ALA A 85 1.25 -7.43 17.10
C ALA A 85 2.24 -7.53 15.94
N THR A 86 2.64 -8.75 15.61
CA THR A 86 3.56 -9.05 14.51
C THR A 86 2.78 -9.55 13.32
N ASP A 87 3.02 -8.99 12.13
CA ASP A 87 2.39 -9.43 10.87
C ASP A 87 3.48 -9.70 9.82
N TYR A 88 3.60 -10.94 9.36
CA TYR A 88 4.61 -11.35 8.39
C TYR A 88 4.08 -11.24 6.95
N TYR A 89 4.45 -10.15 6.28
CA TYR A 89 4.17 -9.95 4.87
C TYR A 89 5.31 -9.25 4.12
N SER A 90 5.27 -9.37 2.80
CA SER A 90 6.17 -8.67 1.88
C SER A 90 5.40 -8.17 0.67
N LEU A 91 5.65 -6.91 0.29
CA LEU A 91 5.16 -6.33 -0.96
C LEU A 91 6.23 -6.54 -2.03
N GLN A 92 5.88 -7.24 -3.09
CA GLN A 92 6.82 -7.59 -4.16
C GLN A 92 6.27 -7.12 -5.51
N LEU A 93 7.06 -6.31 -6.21
CA LEU A 93 6.82 -5.92 -7.59
C LEU A 93 7.40 -7.02 -8.49
N LEU A 94 6.54 -7.77 -9.19
CA LEU A 94 6.98 -8.94 -9.98
C LEU A 94 7.12 -8.63 -11.46
N LEU A 95 6.28 -7.74 -12.00
CA LEU A 95 6.31 -7.34 -13.40
C LEU A 95 6.20 -5.81 -13.46
N PRO A 96 7.33 -5.09 -13.32
CA PRO A 96 7.35 -3.63 -13.38
C PRO A 96 6.74 -3.06 -14.66
N GLU A 97 6.87 -3.77 -15.78
CA GLU A 97 6.33 -3.40 -17.10
C GLU A 97 4.79 -3.38 -17.14
N ALA A 98 4.13 -4.01 -16.17
CA ALA A 98 2.68 -3.93 -16.01
C ALA A 98 2.22 -2.64 -15.32
N TRP A 99 3.15 -1.76 -14.95
CA TRP A 99 2.87 -0.47 -14.31
C TRP A 99 3.44 0.69 -15.12
N TYR A 100 2.74 1.82 -15.04
CA TYR A 100 3.22 3.11 -15.51
C TYR A 100 2.87 4.18 -14.47
N CYS A 101 3.83 5.03 -14.14
CA CYS A 101 3.66 6.04 -13.09
C CYS A 101 3.91 7.43 -13.68
N PHE A 102 2.89 8.29 -13.61
CA PHE A 102 3.01 9.72 -13.86
C PHE A 102 3.37 10.40 -12.55
N LYS A 103 4.60 10.91 -12.47
CA LYS A 103 5.06 11.66 -11.31
C LYS A 103 4.50 13.07 -11.30
N ASN A 104 4.04 13.54 -10.14
CA ASN A 104 3.47 14.88 -9.98
C ASN A 104 2.40 15.19 -11.04
N ALA A 105 1.46 14.27 -11.23
CA ALA A 105 0.47 14.35 -12.30
C ALA A 105 -0.48 15.56 -12.14
N PHE A 106 -0.57 16.08 -10.93
CA PHE A 106 -1.33 17.28 -10.60
C PHE A 106 -0.36 18.37 -10.12
N ALA A 107 -0.54 19.59 -10.63
CA ALA A 107 0.15 20.75 -10.09
C ALA A 107 -0.42 21.06 -8.70
N ASN A 108 0.46 21.18 -7.70
CA ASN A 108 0.12 21.66 -6.36
C ASN A 108 -0.19 23.16 -6.36
#